data_AF-A0A2U3QXM9-F1
#
_entry.id   AF-A0A2U3QXM9-F1
#
_cell.length_a   1.000
_cell.length_b   1.000
_cell.length_c   1.000
_cell.angle_alpha   90.00
_cell.angle_beta   90.00
_cell.angle_gamma   90.00
#
_symmetry.space_group_name_H-M   'P 1'
#
loop_
_entity.id
_entity.type
_entity.pdbx_description
1 polymer ?
#
loop_
_entity_poly.entity_id
_entity_poly.type
_entity_poly.pdbx_seq_one_letter_code
_entity_poly.pdbx_strand_id
1 'polypeptide(L)'
;MLDNPILLKLEIRGIFFSNISSVLGRAGAAGPQALGQLLQTLDDSIIQELERKGIPFSNLSNILNGAGSNGAKALKELLRLLNSTAFMLLQKYDIEFSNFCTILSGSGAKAKEVTQKVLGILSDEQLDASGKKQFFKNISKFARSGINTPFIFKKFLSSSLSLDETVQQTEEDTHYTDCQFEEQDDNIQAFPSTSTAALGATDIEMQESVAVSSLNLEENFQLAMEFIMQDLESSSSTATVMSPDINMTQEEYIDNIIPPLEQESSNILLDSDYYNAYEEGVQSGLTCNHANIYAAIVARYIANGASEHAAKNFAKIYVEGFSSSIKHHQKGDCYAHNYAEAYADCIISGKHKCYAQNYAEIFAETIASGKDVNYARNYAEASTDFMFTEEEETTSGHIFEQMSANVDYTGGSIFNDDVEE
;
A
#
# COMPACT_ATOMS: atom_id res chain seq x y z
N MET A 1 17.37 -5.89 -24.13
CA MET A 1 17.54 -6.32 -22.72
C MET A 1 16.95 -7.69 -22.40
N LEU A 2 16.01 -8.23 -23.20
CA LEU A 2 15.36 -9.54 -22.97
C LEU A 2 16.27 -10.76 -23.14
N ASP A 3 17.44 -10.64 -23.79
CA ASP A 3 18.38 -11.76 -23.97
C ASP A 3 19.50 -11.79 -22.90
N ASN A 4 19.20 -11.39 -21.67
CA ASN A 4 20.18 -11.52 -20.59
C ASN A 4 20.07 -12.92 -19.94
N PRO A 5 21.08 -13.80 -20.09
CA PRO A 5 21.03 -15.18 -19.56
C PRO A 5 20.86 -15.23 -18.04
N ILE A 6 21.27 -14.19 -17.32
CA ILE A 6 21.08 -14.08 -15.87
C ILE A 6 19.61 -13.88 -15.54
N LEU A 7 18.91 -12.98 -16.24
CA LEU A 7 17.50 -12.71 -15.99
C LEU A 7 16.62 -13.92 -16.32
N LEU A 8 16.92 -14.62 -17.40
CA LEU A 8 16.21 -15.86 -17.75
C LEU A 8 16.41 -16.95 -16.68
N LYS A 9 17.64 -17.10 -16.15
CA LYS A 9 17.93 -18.03 -15.05
C LYS A 9 17.12 -17.69 -13.80
N LEU A 10 17.04 -16.41 -13.45
CA LEU A 10 16.25 -15.93 -12.31
C LEU A 10 14.75 -16.16 -12.51
N GLU A 11 14.24 -15.89 -13.71
CA GLU A 11 12.82 -16.07 -14.05
C GLU A 11 12.37 -17.53 -13.95
N ILE A 12 13.18 -18.48 -14.44
CA ILE A 12 12.94 -19.93 -14.28
C ILE A 12 12.85 -20.33 -12.80
N ARG A 13 13.48 -19.56 -11.91
CA ARG A 13 13.50 -19.76 -10.46
C ARG A 13 12.45 -18.90 -9.73
N GLY A 14 11.51 -18.29 -10.45
CA GLY A 14 10.42 -17.49 -9.88
C GLY A 14 10.85 -16.10 -9.41
N ILE A 15 12.00 -15.61 -9.86
CA ILE A 15 12.51 -14.27 -9.58
C ILE A 15 12.35 -13.42 -10.84
N PHE A 16 11.29 -12.61 -10.88
CA PHE A 16 10.97 -11.80 -12.05
C PHE A 16 11.68 -10.44 -12.00
N PHE A 17 11.94 -9.87 -13.18
CA PHE A 17 12.54 -8.53 -13.28
C PHE A 17 11.68 -7.45 -12.59
N SER A 18 10.35 -7.59 -12.57
CA SER A 18 9.45 -6.70 -11.83
C SER A 18 9.73 -6.70 -10.32
N ASN A 19 10.06 -7.85 -9.74
CA ASN A 19 10.44 -7.94 -8.32
C ASN A 19 11.77 -7.23 -8.06
N ILE A 20 12.76 -7.43 -8.95
CA ILE A 20 14.07 -6.76 -8.87
C ILE A 20 13.86 -5.24 -9.00
N SER A 21 13.07 -4.79 -9.97
CA SER A 21 12.75 -3.38 -10.17
C SER A 21 12.04 -2.77 -8.97
N SER A 22 11.13 -3.50 -8.31
CA SER A 22 10.46 -3.07 -7.08
C SER A 22 11.47 -2.81 -5.96
N VAL A 23 12.42 -3.72 -5.75
CA VAL A 23 13.49 -3.56 -4.74
C VAL A 23 14.35 -2.34 -5.03
N LEU A 24 14.72 -2.14 -6.29
CA LEU A 24 15.57 -1.04 -6.74
C LEU A 24 14.82 0.28 -6.92
N GLY A 25 13.51 0.31 -6.60
CA GLY A 25 12.75 1.54 -6.56
C GLY A 25 13.49 2.59 -5.73
N ARG A 26 13.58 3.83 -6.22
CA ARG A 26 14.33 4.95 -5.61
C ARG A 26 15.86 4.87 -5.72
N ALA A 27 16.44 3.96 -6.50
CA ALA A 27 17.90 3.94 -6.74
C ALA A 27 18.42 5.17 -7.51
N GLY A 28 17.56 5.87 -8.26
CA GLY A 28 17.91 7.07 -9.02
C GLY A 28 19.10 6.84 -9.97
N ALA A 29 20.06 7.78 -9.96
CA ALA A 29 21.27 7.68 -10.79
C ALA A 29 22.15 6.47 -10.46
N ALA A 30 22.04 5.90 -9.25
CA ALA A 30 22.75 4.68 -8.86
C ALA A 30 22.10 3.39 -9.40
N GLY A 31 20.98 3.49 -10.14
CA GLY A 31 20.22 2.36 -10.67
C GLY A 31 21.07 1.27 -11.36
N PRO A 32 21.94 1.60 -12.33
CA PRO A 32 22.77 0.59 -12.99
C PRO A 32 23.71 -0.16 -12.04
N GLN A 33 24.34 0.55 -11.10
CA GLN A 33 25.21 -0.06 -10.09
C GLN A 33 24.42 -0.93 -9.12
N ALA A 34 23.27 -0.43 -8.64
CA ALA A 34 22.39 -1.14 -7.72
C ALA A 34 21.82 -2.42 -8.36
N LEU A 35 21.47 -2.37 -9.65
CA LEU A 35 21.07 -3.54 -10.42
C LEU A 35 22.20 -4.57 -10.50
N GLY A 36 23.42 -4.13 -10.84
CA GLY A 36 24.60 -5.02 -10.85
C GLY A 36 24.85 -5.69 -9.49
N GLN A 37 24.79 -4.92 -8.40
CA GLN A 37 24.98 -5.44 -7.04
C GLN A 37 23.87 -6.42 -6.60
N LEU A 38 22.61 -6.13 -6.95
CA LEU A 38 21.50 -7.01 -6.62
C LEU A 38 21.54 -8.30 -7.44
N LEU A 39 21.84 -8.23 -8.74
CA LEU A 39 22.02 -9.42 -9.57
C LEU A 39 23.21 -10.27 -9.11
N GLN A 40 24.31 -9.65 -8.70
CA GLN A 40 25.44 -10.37 -8.12
C GLN A 40 25.09 -11.02 -6.77
N THR A 41 24.22 -10.37 -5.99
CA THR A 41 23.73 -10.92 -4.71
C THR A 41 22.75 -12.08 -4.91
N LEU A 42 21.94 -12.04 -5.97
CA LEU A 42 21.05 -13.12 -6.38
C LEU A 42 21.83 -14.24 -7.09
N ASP A 43 22.87 -14.73 -6.43
CA ASP A 43 23.67 -15.87 -6.88
C ASP A 43 22.98 -17.21 -6.55
N ASP A 44 23.61 -18.32 -6.96
CA ASP A 44 23.08 -19.65 -6.72
C ASP A 44 22.92 -19.97 -5.23
N SER A 45 23.74 -19.40 -4.36
CA SER A 45 23.66 -19.64 -2.91
C SER A 45 22.40 -19.03 -2.33
N ILE A 46 22.10 -17.76 -2.66
CA ILE A 46 20.89 -17.09 -2.18
C ILE A 46 19.64 -17.73 -2.78
N ILE A 47 19.65 -18.09 -4.06
CA ILE A 47 18.50 -18.76 -4.70
C ILE A 47 18.22 -20.11 -4.02
N GLN A 48 19.24 -20.93 -3.79
CA GLN A 48 19.09 -22.20 -3.09
C GLN A 48 18.61 -22.01 -1.65
N GLU A 49 19.05 -20.95 -0.97
CA GLU A 49 18.56 -20.64 0.37
C GLU A 49 17.06 -20.30 0.38
N LEU A 50 16.60 -19.51 -0.60
CA LEU A 50 15.18 -19.19 -0.77
C LEU A 50 14.35 -20.46 -1.03
N GLU A 51 14.80 -21.31 -1.94
CA GLU A 51 14.16 -22.60 -2.27
C GLU A 51 14.07 -23.49 -1.04
N ARG A 52 15.18 -23.66 -0.30
CA ARG A 52 15.24 -24.48 0.91
C ARG A 52 14.30 -23.98 2.01
N LYS A 53 14.15 -22.67 2.14
CA LYS A 53 13.22 -22.05 3.10
C LYS A 53 11.79 -21.94 2.57
N GLY A 54 11.54 -22.29 1.31
CA GLY A 54 10.24 -22.14 0.67
C GLY A 54 9.77 -20.68 0.60
N ILE A 55 10.70 -19.72 0.48
CA ILE A 55 10.40 -18.29 0.46
C ILE A 55 10.29 -17.81 -0.99
N PRO A 56 9.10 -17.39 -1.47
CA PRO A 56 8.98 -16.74 -2.76
C PRO A 56 9.68 -15.39 -2.75
N PHE A 57 10.50 -15.10 -3.76
CA PHE A 57 11.19 -13.82 -3.84
C PHE A 57 10.23 -12.62 -3.94
N SER A 58 9.03 -12.82 -4.51
CA SER A 58 7.96 -11.82 -4.53
C SER A 58 7.64 -11.27 -3.14
N ASN A 59 7.61 -12.13 -2.12
CA ASN A 59 7.33 -11.74 -0.74
C ASN A 59 8.42 -10.85 -0.16
N LEU A 60 9.69 -11.19 -0.42
CA LEU A 60 10.82 -10.35 -0.02
C LEU A 60 10.82 -9.02 -0.78
N SER A 61 10.50 -9.05 -2.07
CA SER A 61 10.44 -7.85 -2.91
C SER A 61 9.35 -6.86 -2.48
N ASN A 62 8.28 -7.33 -1.82
CA ASN A 62 7.26 -6.48 -1.23
C ASN A 62 7.82 -5.75 -0.01
N ILE A 63 8.45 -6.46 0.92
CA ILE A 63 9.09 -5.84 2.10
C ILE A 63 10.17 -4.85 1.66
N LEU A 64 11.01 -5.26 0.71
CA LEU A 64 12.15 -4.49 0.21
C LEU A 64 11.77 -3.43 -0.84
N ASN A 65 10.49 -3.24 -1.14
CA ASN A 65 10.05 -2.26 -2.13
C ASN A 65 10.62 -0.87 -1.79
N GLY A 66 11.29 -0.26 -2.76
CA GLY A 66 11.87 1.08 -2.58
C GLY A 66 13.18 1.11 -1.79
N ALA A 67 13.87 -0.02 -1.62
CA ALA A 67 15.18 -0.06 -0.97
C ALA A 67 16.29 0.64 -1.78
N GLY A 68 16.09 0.79 -3.09
CA GLY A 68 16.96 1.55 -3.97
C GLY A 68 18.37 0.97 -4.04
N SER A 69 19.39 1.82 -3.92
CA SER A 69 20.80 1.41 -3.91
C SER A 69 21.17 0.47 -2.76
N ASN A 70 20.36 0.43 -1.69
CA ASN A 70 20.57 -0.47 -0.56
C ASN A 70 19.93 -1.85 -0.75
N GLY A 71 19.24 -2.11 -1.87
CA GLY A 71 18.47 -3.34 -2.09
C GLY A 71 19.25 -4.63 -1.87
N ALA A 72 20.47 -4.72 -2.40
CA ALA A 72 21.33 -5.89 -2.23
C ALA A 72 21.71 -6.16 -0.76
N LYS A 73 22.06 -5.10 -0.02
CA LYS A 73 22.39 -5.19 1.41
C LYS A 73 21.16 -5.58 2.23
N ALA A 74 20.04 -4.89 2.00
CA ALA A 74 18.79 -5.12 2.71
C ALA A 74 18.25 -6.55 2.50
N LEU A 75 18.40 -7.12 1.28
CA LEU A 75 18.05 -8.52 1.00
C LEU A 75 18.83 -9.50 1.88
N LYS A 76 20.17 -9.38 1.93
CA LYS A 76 21.02 -10.26 2.74
C LYS A 76 20.68 -10.16 4.23
N GLU A 77 20.50 -8.94 4.73
CA GLU A 77 20.17 -8.70 6.13
C GLU A 77 18.78 -9.26 6.50
N LEU A 78 17.78 -9.10 5.62
CA LEU A 78 16.45 -9.65 5.80
C LEU A 78 16.49 -11.19 5.81
N LEU A 79 17.20 -11.82 4.89
CA LEU A 79 17.34 -13.28 4.85
C LEU A 79 18.01 -13.85 6.10
N ARG A 80 19.02 -13.17 6.63
CA ARG A 80 19.67 -13.55 7.89
C ARG A 80 18.70 -13.53 9.07
N LEU A 81 17.76 -12.57 9.10
CA LEU A 81 16.72 -12.48 10.13
C LEU A 81 15.62 -13.53 9.97
N LEU A 82 15.28 -13.91 8.73
CA LEU A 82 14.30 -14.96 8.43
C LEU A 82 14.90 -16.36 8.65
N ASN A 83 15.36 -16.61 9.87
CA ASN A 83 15.93 -17.85 10.34
C ASN A 83 14.86 -18.78 10.95
N SER A 84 15.27 -19.94 11.45
CA SER A 84 14.36 -20.92 12.04
C SER A 84 13.53 -20.32 13.19
N THR A 85 14.13 -19.48 14.03
CA THR A 85 13.44 -18.81 15.15
C THR A 85 12.31 -17.91 14.67
N ALA A 86 12.56 -17.11 13.62
CA ALA A 86 11.51 -16.29 13.02
C ALA A 86 10.32 -17.14 12.54
N PHE A 87 10.59 -18.23 11.81
CA PHE A 87 9.53 -19.12 11.35
C PHE A 87 8.80 -19.85 12.48
N MET A 88 9.49 -20.23 13.55
CA MET A 88 8.85 -20.81 14.73
C MET A 88 7.89 -19.84 15.42
N LEU A 89 8.24 -18.55 15.51
CA LEU A 89 7.34 -17.52 16.05
C LEU A 89 6.09 -17.35 15.16
N LEU A 90 6.27 -17.28 13.84
CA LEU A 90 5.13 -17.21 12.92
C LEU A 90 4.21 -18.43 13.04
N GLN A 91 4.79 -19.63 13.17
CA GLN A 91 4.02 -20.85 13.38
C GLN A 91 3.29 -20.87 14.74
N LYS A 92 3.96 -20.45 15.82
CA LYS A 92 3.39 -20.37 17.19
C LYS A 92 2.10 -19.55 17.21
N TYR A 93 2.07 -18.45 16.46
CA TYR A 93 0.92 -17.54 16.42
C TYR A 93 0.01 -17.74 15.19
N ASP A 94 0.17 -18.84 14.43
CA ASP A 94 -0.64 -19.14 13.23
C ASP A 94 -0.64 -17.96 12.23
N ILE A 95 0.54 -17.38 12.01
CA ILE A 95 0.77 -16.26 11.10
C ILE A 95 1.29 -16.82 9.78
N GLU A 96 0.52 -16.64 8.71
CA GLU A 96 0.99 -16.96 7.36
C GLU A 96 2.11 -16.00 6.94
N PHE A 97 3.19 -16.56 6.39
CA PHE A 97 4.34 -15.78 5.95
C PHE A 97 3.99 -14.74 4.88
N SER A 98 3.04 -15.04 3.99
CA SER A 98 2.49 -14.08 3.02
C SER A 98 1.89 -12.84 3.68
N ASN A 99 1.18 -13.03 4.79
CA ASN A 99 0.48 -11.95 5.50
C ASN A 99 1.49 -11.09 6.25
N PHE A 100 2.47 -11.73 6.87
CA PHE A 100 3.64 -11.06 7.44
C PHE A 100 4.32 -10.17 6.39
N CYS A 101 4.66 -10.70 5.21
CA CYS A 101 5.30 -9.91 4.16
C CYS A 101 4.42 -8.80 3.59
N THR A 102 3.11 -9.02 3.50
CA THR A 102 2.14 -8.04 2.99
C THR A 102 2.02 -6.84 3.93
N ILE A 103 1.96 -7.09 5.24
CA ILE A 103 1.88 -6.03 6.25
C ILE A 103 3.19 -5.24 6.29
N LEU A 104 4.34 -5.92 6.24
CA LEU A 104 5.66 -5.29 6.19
C LEU A 104 6.03 -4.72 4.81
N SER A 105 5.12 -4.77 3.82
CA SER A 105 5.39 -4.27 2.49
C SER A 105 5.76 -2.78 2.52
N GLY A 106 6.82 -2.41 1.80
CA GLY A 106 7.31 -1.02 1.73
C GLY A 106 8.26 -0.60 2.86
N SER A 107 8.78 -1.53 3.67
CA SER A 107 9.87 -1.23 4.61
C SER A 107 11.17 -0.80 3.91
N GLY A 108 11.38 -1.21 2.67
CA GLY A 108 12.51 -0.81 1.82
C GLY A 108 13.86 -1.11 2.48
N ALA A 109 14.73 -0.10 2.55
CA ALA A 109 16.05 -0.22 3.15
C ALA A 109 16.02 -0.53 4.67
N LYS A 110 14.90 -0.26 5.37
CA LYS A 110 14.72 -0.56 6.80
C LYS A 110 14.09 -1.93 7.07
N ALA A 111 13.98 -2.79 6.06
CA ALA A 111 13.38 -4.12 6.18
C ALA A 111 13.92 -4.94 7.36
N LYS A 112 15.24 -4.91 7.59
CA LYS A 112 15.89 -5.59 8.72
C LYS A 112 15.33 -5.09 10.06
N GLU A 113 15.40 -3.78 10.28
CA GLU A 113 14.98 -3.14 11.53
C GLU A 113 13.50 -3.40 11.83
N VAL A 114 12.64 -3.22 10.84
CA VAL A 114 11.20 -3.44 10.97
C VAL A 114 10.90 -4.90 11.31
N THR A 115 11.47 -5.83 10.55
CA THR A 115 11.30 -7.28 10.77
C THR A 115 11.76 -7.66 12.17
N GLN A 116 12.92 -7.17 12.60
CA GLN A 116 13.46 -7.44 13.94
C GLN A 116 12.54 -6.91 15.05
N LYS A 117 12.03 -5.68 14.93
CA LYS A 117 11.10 -5.11 15.91
C LYS A 117 9.79 -5.90 15.98
N VAL A 118 9.24 -6.31 14.84
CA VAL A 118 8.02 -7.13 14.80
C VAL A 118 8.24 -8.50 15.42
N LEU A 119 9.34 -9.17 15.10
CA LEU A 119 9.69 -10.45 15.72
C LEU A 119 9.91 -10.28 17.24
N GLY A 120 10.51 -9.19 17.69
CA GLY A 120 10.63 -8.87 19.12
C GLY A 120 9.27 -8.74 19.83
N ILE A 121 8.28 -8.10 19.18
CA ILE A 121 6.90 -8.02 19.71
C ILE A 121 6.25 -9.42 19.75
N LEU A 122 6.49 -10.26 18.73
CA LEU A 122 5.98 -11.64 18.73
C LEU A 122 6.59 -12.47 19.85
N SER A 123 7.89 -12.31 20.12
CA SER A 123 8.61 -13.03 21.19
C SER A 123 8.22 -12.60 22.61
N ASP A 124 7.64 -11.42 22.80
CA ASP A 124 7.27 -10.90 24.12
C ASP A 124 6.06 -11.65 24.69
N GLU A 125 6.28 -12.56 25.64
CA GLU A 125 5.24 -13.43 26.18
C GLU A 125 4.16 -12.69 26.98
N GLN A 126 4.42 -11.46 27.43
CA GLN A 126 3.46 -10.64 28.18
C GLN A 126 2.38 -10.02 27.29
N LEU A 127 2.58 -10.03 25.97
CA LEU A 127 1.65 -9.46 25.01
C LEU A 127 0.63 -10.49 24.52
N ASP A 128 -0.62 -10.04 24.39
CA ASP A 128 -1.79 -10.84 24.00
C ASP A 128 -1.52 -11.74 22.78
N ALA A 129 -1.53 -13.05 22.99
CA ALA A 129 -1.32 -14.06 21.98
C ALA A 129 -2.43 -14.07 20.91
N SER A 130 -3.68 -13.81 21.31
CA SER A 130 -4.82 -13.74 20.38
C SER A 130 -4.67 -12.51 19.48
N GLY A 131 -4.37 -11.35 20.07
CA GLY A 131 -4.10 -10.11 19.36
C GLY A 131 -2.95 -10.23 18.36
N LYS A 132 -1.86 -10.93 18.70
CA LYS A 132 -0.75 -11.20 17.77
C LYS A 132 -1.24 -11.88 16.49
N LYS A 133 -2.02 -12.94 16.65
CA LYS A 133 -2.63 -13.66 15.53
C LYS A 133 -3.61 -12.79 14.73
N GLN A 134 -4.51 -12.09 15.43
CA GLN A 134 -5.55 -11.28 14.80
C GLN A 134 -4.98 -10.11 13.97
N PHE A 135 -3.90 -9.49 14.45
CA PHE A 135 -3.22 -8.42 13.72
C PHE A 135 -2.80 -8.89 12.32
N PHE A 136 -2.17 -10.06 12.21
CA PHE A 136 -1.73 -10.58 10.91
C PHE A 136 -2.83 -11.22 10.08
N LYS A 137 -3.96 -11.62 10.66
CA LYS A 137 -5.14 -12.06 9.91
C LYS A 137 -5.90 -10.90 9.26
N ASN A 138 -5.85 -9.71 9.85
CA ASN A 138 -6.56 -8.53 9.34
C ASN A 138 -5.73 -7.77 8.28
N ILE A 139 -5.34 -8.49 7.23
CA ILE A 139 -4.48 -7.96 6.16
C ILE A 139 -5.10 -6.72 5.51
N SER A 140 -6.42 -6.72 5.25
CA SER A 140 -7.11 -5.58 4.63
C SER A 140 -6.93 -4.26 5.39
N LYS A 141 -6.75 -4.33 6.71
CA LYS A 141 -6.56 -3.15 7.57
C LYS A 141 -5.10 -2.75 7.69
N PHE A 142 -4.18 -3.71 7.70
CA PHE A 142 -2.76 -3.47 8.03
C PHE A 142 -1.79 -3.70 6.88
N ALA A 143 -2.28 -4.07 5.69
CA ALA A 143 -1.45 -4.25 4.50
C ALA A 143 -0.63 -3.00 4.22
N ARG A 144 0.64 -3.20 3.85
CA ARG A 144 1.57 -2.12 3.48
C ARG A 144 1.82 -1.09 4.59
N SER A 145 1.62 -1.48 5.85
CA SER A 145 2.04 -0.69 7.01
C SER A 145 3.55 -0.42 7.01
N GLY A 146 4.33 -1.34 6.44
CA GLY A 146 5.76 -1.15 6.16
C GLY A 146 6.53 -0.74 7.41
N ILE A 147 7.19 0.41 7.34
CA ILE A 147 7.99 0.98 8.45
C ILE A 147 7.18 1.21 9.75
N ASN A 148 5.88 1.49 9.62
CA ASN A 148 5.01 1.79 10.76
C ASN A 148 4.48 0.55 11.47
N THR A 149 4.69 -0.64 10.90
CA THR A 149 4.17 -1.91 11.44
C THR A 149 4.46 -2.10 12.93
N PRO A 150 5.69 -1.90 13.45
CA PRO A 150 5.96 -2.15 14.87
C PRO A 150 5.14 -1.26 15.81
N PHE A 151 4.93 0.00 15.42
CA PHE A 151 4.13 0.95 16.20
C PHE A 151 2.65 0.58 16.17
N ILE A 152 2.10 0.38 14.97
CA ILE A 152 0.69 0.01 14.80
C ILE A 152 0.40 -1.32 15.52
N PHE A 153 1.33 -2.27 15.43
CA PHE A 153 1.19 -3.58 16.07
C PHE A 153 1.17 -3.45 17.60
N LYS A 154 2.11 -2.71 18.20
CA LYS A 154 2.08 -2.45 19.65
C LYS A 154 0.79 -1.76 20.08
N LYS A 155 0.36 -0.71 19.37
CA LYS A 155 -0.88 0.01 19.67
C LYS A 155 -2.09 -0.91 19.61
N PHE A 156 -2.17 -1.77 18.59
CA PHE A 156 -3.24 -2.76 18.45
C PHE A 156 -3.31 -3.72 19.64
N LEU A 157 -2.16 -4.23 20.10
CA LEU A 157 -2.08 -5.12 21.26
C LEU A 157 -2.45 -4.40 22.56
N SER A 158 -2.01 -3.15 22.74
CA SER A 158 -2.38 -2.34 23.91
C SER A 158 -3.87 -2.01 23.97
N SER A 159 -4.51 -1.74 22.82
CA SER A 159 -5.97 -1.53 22.75
C SER A 159 -6.77 -2.81 22.95
N SER A 160 -6.18 -3.98 22.66
CA SER A 160 -6.81 -5.28 22.91
C SER A 160 -6.71 -5.68 24.39
N LEU A 161 -5.64 -5.25 25.09
CA LEU A 161 -5.48 -5.45 26.54
C LEU A 161 -6.56 -4.75 27.37
N SER A 162 -7.15 -3.63 26.91
CA SER A 162 -8.15 -2.89 27.69
C SER A 162 -9.55 -3.52 27.68
N LEU A 163 -9.76 -4.60 26.93
CA LEU A 163 -11.03 -5.34 26.89
C LEU A 163 -11.02 -6.59 27.77
N ASP A 164 -9.85 -7.03 28.24
CA ASP A 164 -9.72 -8.34 28.91
C ASP A 164 -9.95 -8.28 30.44
N GLU A 165 -10.03 -7.08 31.04
CA GLU A 165 -10.44 -6.94 32.45
C GLU A 165 -11.96 -6.94 32.67
N THR A 166 -12.75 -6.89 31.59
CA THR A 166 -14.21 -6.94 31.67
C THR A 166 -14.78 -7.78 30.54
N VAL A 167 -14.96 -9.07 30.78
CA VAL A 167 -16.20 -9.84 30.48
C VAL A 167 -15.88 -11.33 30.66
N GLN A 168 -16.17 -11.82 31.87
CA GLN A 168 -16.71 -13.16 32.01
C GLN A 168 -18.11 -13.18 31.42
N GLN A 169 -18.38 -14.15 30.54
CA GLN A 169 -19.73 -14.59 30.09
C GLN A 169 -20.52 -13.49 29.36
N THR A 170 -21.01 -13.71 28.14
CA THR A 170 -22.18 -14.56 27.89
C THR A 170 -22.27 -14.79 26.38
N GLU A 171 -22.63 -16.01 25.99
CA GLU A 171 -23.21 -16.33 24.69
C GLU A 171 -24.42 -15.42 24.43
N GLU A 172 -24.58 -14.87 23.22
CA GLU A 172 -25.90 -14.76 22.59
C GLU A 172 -25.78 -14.34 21.12
N ASP A 173 -26.33 -15.20 20.28
CA ASP A 173 -26.87 -14.88 18.96
C ASP A 173 -27.77 -13.65 19.03
N THR A 174 -27.76 -12.80 17.99
CA THR A 174 -28.92 -12.55 17.11
C THR A 174 -28.78 -11.30 16.23
N HIS A 175 -29.19 -11.50 14.98
CA HIS A 175 -29.95 -10.61 14.10
C HIS A 175 -29.43 -9.21 13.69
N TYR A 176 -29.12 -9.15 12.39
CA TYR A 176 -29.24 -7.98 11.53
C TYR A 176 -30.67 -7.38 11.54
N THR A 177 -30.76 -6.07 11.68
CA THR A 177 -31.85 -5.20 11.21
C THR A 177 -31.20 -3.97 10.55
N ASP A 178 -31.25 -3.83 9.22
CA ASP A 178 -32.34 -3.33 8.37
C ASP A 178 -32.49 -1.79 8.43
N CYS A 179 -32.09 -1.13 7.34
CA CYS A 179 -32.46 0.24 7.01
C CYS A 179 -32.96 0.24 5.57
N GLN A 180 -34.28 0.37 5.46
CA GLN A 180 -35.08 0.33 4.25
C GLN A 180 -34.98 1.63 3.43
N PHE A 181 -35.05 1.50 2.11
CA PHE A 181 -35.66 2.48 1.22
C PHE A 181 -36.63 1.73 0.30
N GLU A 182 -37.89 2.16 0.31
CA GLU A 182 -38.96 1.83 -0.64
C GLU A 182 -38.54 2.36 -2.04
N GLU A 183 -38.95 1.83 -3.20
CA GLU A 183 -40.32 1.53 -3.62
C GLU A 183 -40.31 0.80 -5.00
N GLN A 184 -41.41 0.07 -5.26
CA GLN A 184 -42.02 -0.33 -6.56
C GLN A 184 -41.73 -1.69 -7.22
N ASP A 185 -42.70 -2.60 -6.98
CA ASP A 185 -43.38 -3.59 -7.84
C ASP A 185 -42.77 -4.03 -9.17
N ASP A 186 -42.63 -5.35 -9.38
CA ASP A 186 -43.75 -6.16 -9.92
C ASP A 186 -43.43 -7.67 -9.95
N ASN A 187 -44.33 -8.44 -9.34
CA ASN A 187 -44.91 -9.68 -9.88
C ASN A 187 -44.12 -11.03 -9.99
N ILE A 188 -44.64 -12.01 -9.22
CA ILE A 188 -44.91 -13.44 -9.52
C ILE A 188 -43.94 -14.56 -9.09
N GLN A 189 -44.50 -15.41 -8.20
CA GLN A 189 -44.32 -16.86 -7.92
C GLN A 189 -43.01 -17.33 -7.23
N ALA A 190 -42.99 -17.82 -5.99
CA ALA A 190 -43.74 -18.89 -5.29
C ALA A 190 -43.25 -20.34 -5.55
N PHE A 191 -42.64 -20.90 -4.48
CA PHE A 191 -42.57 -22.32 -4.04
C PHE A 191 -41.46 -23.27 -4.62
N PRO A 192 -41.16 -24.43 -3.97
CA PRO A 192 -40.15 -24.54 -2.89
C PRO A 192 -39.26 -25.83 -2.93
N SER A 193 -38.27 -25.88 -2.02
CA SER A 193 -37.77 -27.03 -1.22
C SER A 193 -37.35 -28.41 -1.79
N THR A 194 -36.43 -29.00 -1.00
CA THR A 194 -36.05 -30.44 -0.80
C THR A 194 -34.89 -30.93 -1.70
N SER A 195 -33.93 -31.75 -1.27
CA SER A 195 -33.88 -32.85 -0.28
C SER A 195 -32.39 -33.16 0.05
N THR A 196 -31.99 -33.29 1.32
CA THR A 196 -31.74 -34.56 2.06
C THR A 196 -30.73 -35.53 1.41
N ALA A 197 -29.60 -35.79 2.09
CA ALA A 197 -29.27 -37.10 2.69
C ALA A 197 -27.77 -37.22 3.01
N ALA A 198 -27.50 -37.54 4.27
CA ALA A 198 -26.21 -37.99 4.79
C ALA A 198 -26.09 -39.51 4.70
N LEU A 199 -24.88 -40.00 4.42
CA LEU A 199 -24.29 -41.30 4.77
C LEU A 199 -22.77 -41.10 4.60
N GLY A 200 -21.84 -41.55 5.43
CA GLY A 200 -21.79 -42.49 6.53
C GLY A 200 -20.29 -42.83 6.67
N ALA A 201 -19.80 -42.83 7.91
CA ALA A 201 -18.40 -43.02 8.27
C ALA A 201 -17.88 -44.44 7.99
N THR A 202 -16.56 -44.58 7.81
CA THR A 202 -15.80 -45.76 8.29
C THR A 202 -14.37 -45.34 8.66
N ASP A 203 -14.00 -45.76 9.87
CA ASP A 203 -12.70 -45.68 10.53
C ASP A 203 -11.60 -46.50 9.82
N ILE A 204 -10.33 -46.05 9.95
CA ILE A 204 -9.15 -46.92 9.94
C ILE A 204 -8.18 -46.44 11.03
N GLU A 205 -7.74 -47.40 11.84
CA GLU A 205 -6.93 -47.30 13.04
C GLU A 205 -5.46 -46.88 12.83
N MET A 206 -4.90 -46.47 13.98
CA MET A 206 -3.57 -45.99 14.29
C MET A 206 -2.42 -46.95 13.97
N GLN A 207 -1.25 -46.38 13.67
CA GLN A 207 0.03 -46.93 14.11
C GLN A 207 0.92 -45.85 14.73
N GLU A 208 1.49 -46.22 15.87
CA GLU A 208 2.36 -45.50 16.79
C GLU A 208 3.80 -45.29 16.30
N SER A 209 4.51 -44.44 17.07
CA SER A 209 5.96 -44.24 17.20
C SER A 209 6.51 -43.08 16.36
N VAL A 210 7.31 -42.13 16.88
CA VAL A 210 8.22 -42.11 18.02
C VAL A 210 8.21 -40.69 18.62
N ALA A 211 8.09 -40.58 19.94
CA ALA A 211 8.28 -39.34 20.68
C ALA A 211 9.74 -38.87 20.53
N VAL A 212 9.96 -37.84 19.71
CA VAL A 212 11.21 -37.07 19.70
C VAL A 212 11.03 -35.93 20.70
N SER A 213 11.80 -36.02 21.79
CA SER A 213 11.78 -35.20 23.00
C SER A 213 11.44 -33.71 22.80
N SER A 214 10.25 -33.30 23.26
CA SER A 214 9.86 -31.89 23.43
C SER A 214 10.80 -31.09 24.35
N LEU A 215 11.61 -31.77 25.16
CA LEU A 215 12.56 -31.16 26.09
C LEU A 215 13.77 -30.50 25.40
N ASN A 216 14.15 -30.92 24.18
CA ASN A 216 15.24 -30.29 23.42
C ASN A 216 14.81 -29.04 22.65
N LEU A 217 13.50 -28.80 22.52
CA LEU A 217 12.98 -27.66 21.76
C LEU A 217 12.93 -26.41 22.65
N GLU A 218 12.51 -26.54 23.91
CA GLU A 218 12.46 -25.48 24.92
C GLU A 218 13.86 -24.89 25.24
N GLU A 219 14.88 -25.74 25.40
CA GLU A 219 16.26 -25.29 25.67
C GLU A 219 16.89 -24.60 24.45
N ASN A 220 16.61 -25.09 23.24
CA ASN A 220 17.01 -24.43 22.00
C ASN A 220 16.25 -23.11 21.78
N PHE A 221 15.00 -23.01 22.25
CA PHE A 221 14.25 -21.76 22.27
C PHE A 221 14.89 -20.74 23.20
N GLN A 222 15.26 -21.13 24.41
CA GLN A 222 15.90 -20.22 25.37
C GLN A 222 17.25 -19.70 24.85
N LEU A 223 18.09 -20.58 24.29
CA LEU A 223 19.40 -20.21 23.74
C LEU A 223 19.29 -19.32 22.49
N ALA A 224 18.29 -19.56 21.62
CA ALA A 224 18.03 -18.70 20.47
C ALA A 224 17.42 -17.34 20.87
N MET A 225 16.64 -17.31 21.94
CA MET A 225 16.09 -16.09 22.53
C MET A 225 17.18 -15.25 23.19
N GLU A 226 18.13 -15.89 23.90
CA GLU A 226 19.35 -15.26 24.40
C GLU A 226 20.17 -14.66 23.26
N PHE A 227 20.37 -15.35 22.15
CA PHE A 227 21.12 -14.82 21.00
C PHE A 227 20.51 -13.52 20.43
N ILE A 228 19.18 -13.46 20.34
CA ILE A 228 18.46 -12.25 19.86
C ILE A 228 18.55 -11.12 20.88
N MET A 229 18.42 -11.43 22.18
CA MET A 229 18.55 -10.45 23.28
C MET A 229 19.99 -9.95 23.46
N GLN A 230 20.99 -10.79 23.20
CA GLN A 230 22.41 -10.46 23.36
C GLN A 230 22.92 -9.54 22.24
N ASP A 231 22.42 -9.69 21.00
CA ASP A 231 22.63 -8.73 19.89
C ASP A 231 21.94 -7.37 20.17
N LEU A 232 20.93 -7.37 21.05
CA LEU A 232 20.24 -6.16 21.56
C LEU A 232 21.07 -5.45 22.65
N GLU A 233 21.69 -6.18 23.58
CA GLU A 233 22.47 -5.62 24.70
C GLU A 233 23.92 -5.25 24.35
N SER A 234 24.58 -5.97 23.41
CA SER A 234 25.97 -5.70 23.02
C SER A 234 26.17 -4.37 22.28
N SER A 235 25.07 -3.66 21.99
CA SER A 235 25.08 -2.32 21.40
C SER A 235 25.14 -1.19 22.46
N SER A 236 25.25 -1.52 23.74
CA SER A 236 25.30 -0.55 24.85
C SER A 236 26.53 -0.75 25.75
N SER A 237 27.59 0.04 25.53
CA SER A 237 28.57 0.43 26.56
C SER A 237 29.14 1.79 26.12
N THR A 238 29.21 2.86 26.92
CA THR A 238 29.57 3.00 28.34
C THR A 238 28.91 4.24 28.97
N ALA A 239 28.44 4.17 30.23
CA ALA A 239 28.73 5.14 31.30
C ALA A 239 28.12 4.73 32.65
N THR A 240 28.82 5.09 33.71
CA THR A 240 28.79 4.54 35.08
C THR A 240 27.79 5.24 35.99
N VAL A 241 27.08 4.41 36.78
CA VAL A 241 26.47 4.59 38.13
C VAL A 241 26.31 6.02 38.69
N MET A 242 25.06 6.39 38.99
CA MET A 242 24.60 6.89 40.31
C MET A 242 23.07 7.01 40.33
N SER A 243 22.39 6.28 41.22
CA SER A 243 21.01 6.62 41.63
C SER A 243 21.05 7.88 42.51
N PRO A 244 20.05 8.78 42.41
CA PRO A 244 18.96 8.71 43.40
C PRO A 244 17.56 9.16 42.90
N ASP A 245 16.58 8.74 43.72
CA ASP A 245 15.22 9.25 43.99
C ASP A 245 14.43 10.15 43.01
N ILE A 246 13.28 9.58 42.62
CA ILE A 246 11.88 10.07 42.76
C ILE A 246 11.60 11.56 42.53
N ASN A 247 10.72 11.79 41.54
CA ASN A 247 9.82 12.92 41.28
C ASN A 247 10.27 13.92 40.20
N MET A 248 9.81 13.73 38.95
CA MET A 248 9.61 14.81 37.97
C MET A 248 8.60 14.39 36.87
N THR A 249 7.78 15.36 36.45
CA THR A 249 6.52 15.26 35.71
C THR A 249 6.66 15.02 34.19
N GLN A 250 5.54 14.65 33.58
CA GLN A 250 5.27 14.09 32.24
C GLN A 250 5.74 14.88 30.98
N GLU A 251 6.76 15.74 31.03
CA GLU A 251 7.18 16.57 29.88
C GLU A 251 8.68 16.51 29.48
N GLU A 252 9.46 15.56 29.99
CA GLU A 252 10.89 15.46 29.64
C GLU A 252 11.33 14.02 29.30
N TYR A 253 10.70 13.41 28.29
CA TYR A 253 11.11 12.10 27.74
C TYR A 253 11.01 12.06 26.21
N ILE A 254 11.44 13.13 25.54
CA ILE A 254 11.69 13.14 24.11
C ILE A 254 13.06 13.76 23.89
N ASP A 255 14.14 13.04 24.23
CA ASP A 255 15.46 13.45 23.73
C ASP A 255 16.56 12.39 23.72
N ASN A 256 16.26 11.09 23.81
CA ASN A 256 17.33 10.08 23.80
C ASN A 256 16.98 8.81 23.03
N ILE A 257 16.89 8.87 21.68
CA ILE A 257 17.31 7.76 20.79
C ILE A 257 17.80 8.31 19.44
N ILE A 258 18.99 8.93 19.38
CA ILE A 258 19.84 8.95 18.17
C ILE A 258 21.32 8.94 18.58
N PRO A 259 22.13 7.98 18.10
CA PRO A 259 23.55 8.22 17.84
C PRO A 259 23.84 8.21 16.33
N PRO A 260 24.98 8.81 15.93
CA PRO A 260 25.06 9.76 14.83
C PRO A 260 25.42 9.11 13.51
N LEU A 261 25.16 9.80 12.40
CA LEU A 261 26.10 9.82 11.28
C LEU A 261 25.90 11.10 10.47
N GLU A 262 27.01 11.81 10.38
CA GLU A 262 27.21 13.15 9.84
C GLU A 262 26.98 13.22 8.32
N GLN A 263 26.42 14.36 7.92
CA GLN A 263 26.73 15.23 6.76
C GLN A 263 26.90 14.54 5.40
N GLU A 264 26.12 14.86 4.36
CA GLU A 264 25.79 16.17 3.78
C GLU A 264 24.41 16.03 3.08
N SER A 265 23.48 16.98 2.96
CA SER A 265 23.35 18.38 3.31
C SER A 265 21.85 18.74 3.27
N SER A 266 21.34 19.21 4.41
CA SER A 266 20.35 20.30 4.56
C SER A 266 18.98 20.22 3.87
N ASN A 267 17.99 19.68 4.59
CA ASN A 267 16.71 20.33 4.98
C ASN A 267 15.66 19.26 5.36
N ILE A 268 15.71 18.81 6.61
CA ILE A 268 14.69 17.92 7.20
C ILE A 268 13.63 18.79 7.87
N LEU A 269 12.40 18.71 7.36
CA LEU A 269 11.21 19.28 7.96
C LEU A 269 10.04 18.33 7.65
N LEU A 270 10.01 17.15 8.27
CA LEU A 270 9.01 16.11 7.99
C LEU A 270 8.79 15.21 9.22
N ASP A 271 7.88 15.62 10.12
CA ASP A 271 7.07 14.66 10.91
C ASP A 271 5.80 15.25 11.56
N SER A 272 5.54 16.57 11.56
CA SER A 272 4.23 17.13 11.98
C SER A 272 3.19 17.13 10.85
N ASP A 273 3.63 17.41 9.63
CA ASP A 273 2.73 17.80 8.54
C ASP A 273 1.92 16.61 7.99
N TYR A 274 2.48 15.40 8.05
CA TYR A 274 1.76 14.17 7.70
C TYR A 274 0.62 13.89 8.69
N TYR A 275 0.90 13.89 10.00
CA TYR A 275 -0.10 13.59 11.02
C TYR A 275 -1.20 14.64 11.05
N ASN A 276 -0.83 15.92 10.95
CA ASN A 276 -1.80 17.01 10.87
C ASN A 276 -2.72 16.86 9.65
N ALA A 277 -2.15 16.53 8.47
CA ALA A 277 -2.93 16.31 7.26
C ALA A 277 -3.80 15.03 7.33
N TYR A 278 -3.33 13.97 8.00
CA TYR A 278 -4.10 12.75 8.19
C TYR A 278 -5.33 13.00 9.06
N GLU A 279 -5.15 13.64 10.22
CA GLU A 279 -6.26 13.99 11.12
C GLU A 279 -7.25 14.93 10.43
N GLU A 280 -6.77 15.92 9.67
CA GLU A 280 -7.64 16.78 8.85
C GLU A 280 -8.42 15.99 7.80
N GLY A 281 -7.77 15.01 7.14
CA GLY A 281 -8.41 14.11 6.19
C GLY A 281 -9.55 13.32 6.84
N VAL A 282 -9.32 12.76 8.02
CA VAL A 282 -10.35 12.02 8.79
C VAL A 282 -11.48 12.97 9.22
N GLN A 283 -11.16 14.16 9.74
CA GLN A 283 -12.14 15.17 10.15
C GLN A 283 -13.00 15.68 8.98
N SER A 284 -12.45 15.70 7.77
CA SER A 284 -13.17 16.06 6.54
C SER A 284 -14.02 14.91 5.95
N GLY A 285 -14.08 13.75 6.63
CA GLY A 285 -14.94 12.62 6.26
C GLY A 285 -14.32 11.61 5.31
N LEU A 286 -13.00 11.65 5.10
CA LEU A 286 -12.31 10.62 4.31
C LEU A 286 -12.23 9.30 5.08
N THR A 287 -12.32 8.18 4.36
CA THR A 287 -11.98 6.86 4.92
C THR A 287 -10.51 6.83 5.32
N CYS A 288 -10.11 5.94 6.24
CA CYS A 288 -8.71 5.86 6.67
C CYS A 288 -7.73 5.68 5.48
N ASN A 289 -8.13 4.94 4.45
CA ASN A 289 -7.31 4.75 3.24
C ASN A 289 -7.18 6.05 2.43
N HIS A 290 -8.28 6.79 2.22
CA HIS A 290 -8.24 8.07 1.53
C HIS A 290 -7.54 9.17 2.35
N ALA A 291 -7.68 9.15 3.67
CA ALA A 291 -6.95 10.05 4.57
C ALA A 291 -5.44 9.79 4.54
N ASN A 292 -5.00 8.53 4.45
CA ASN A 292 -3.59 8.17 4.25
C ASN A 292 -3.06 8.68 2.90
N ILE A 293 -3.82 8.49 1.82
CA ILE A 293 -3.44 9.01 0.49
C ILE A 293 -3.35 10.54 0.52
N TYR A 294 -4.35 11.21 1.11
CA TYR A 294 -4.39 12.65 1.28
C TYR A 294 -3.14 13.15 2.03
N ALA A 295 -2.87 12.60 3.21
CA ALA A 295 -1.73 12.98 4.06
C ALA A 295 -0.38 12.77 3.36
N ALA A 296 -0.21 11.65 2.67
CA ALA A 296 1.01 11.34 1.94
C ALA A 296 1.27 12.37 0.82
N ILE A 297 0.23 12.79 0.12
CA ILE A 297 0.35 13.78 -0.97
C ILE A 297 0.62 15.17 -0.41
N VAL A 298 -0.09 15.58 0.64
CA VAL A 298 0.12 16.88 1.29
C VAL A 298 1.56 17.01 1.79
N ALA A 299 2.04 16.01 2.55
CA ALA A 299 3.41 16.01 3.06
C ALA A 299 4.46 16.04 1.93
N ARG A 300 4.25 15.25 0.87
CA ARG A 300 5.13 15.21 -0.31
C ARG A 300 5.18 16.56 -1.03
N TYR A 301 4.05 17.24 -1.20
CA TYR A 301 3.97 18.50 -1.94
C TYR A 301 4.56 19.65 -1.13
N ILE A 302 4.29 19.70 0.18
CA ILE A 302 4.92 20.68 1.09
C ILE A 302 6.43 20.49 1.11
N ALA A 303 6.91 19.25 1.20
CA ALA A 303 8.35 18.95 1.16
C ALA A 303 9.02 19.39 -0.16
N ASN A 304 8.25 19.43 -1.26
CA ASN A 304 8.71 19.92 -2.56
C ASN A 304 8.51 21.44 -2.75
N GLY A 305 8.18 22.17 -1.67
CA GLY A 305 8.07 23.63 -1.66
C GLY A 305 6.71 24.19 -2.09
N ALA A 306 5.67 23.35 -2.23
CA ALA A 306 4.32 23.84 -2.45
C ALA A 306 3.76 24.50 -1.19
N SER A 307 2.90 25.50 -1.36
CA SER A 307 2.15 26.05 -0.24
C SER A 307 1.21 24.98 0.34
N GLU A 308 0.96 25.03 1.64
CA GLU A 308 0.03 24.12 2.32
C GLU A 308 -1.35 24.11 1.62
N HIS A 309 -1.84 25.28 1.23
CA HIS A 309 -3.10 25.41 0.50
C HIS A 309 -3.06 24.69 -0.86
N ALA A 310 -2.00 24.85 -1.65
CA ALA A 310 -1.86 24.19 -2.94
C ALA A 310 -1.73 22.67 -2.79
N ALA A 311 -0.94 22.21 -1.80
CA ALA A 311 -0.75 20.80 -1.50
C ALA A 311 -2.07 20.12 -1.09
N LYS A 312 -2.85 20.77 -0.20
CA LYS A 312 -4.17 20.28 0.22
C LYS A 312 -5.18 20.28 -0.92
N ASN A 313 -5.20 21.32 -1.74
CA ASN A 313 -6.08 21.37 -2.91
C ASN A 313 -5.77 20.24 -3.89
N PHE A 314 -4.48 20.03 -4.21
CA PHE A 314 -4.04 18.93 -5.05
C PHE A 314 -4.46 17.57 -4.46
N ALA A 315 -4.21 17.35 -3.17
CA ALA A 315 -4.53 16.10 -2.51
C ALA A 315 -6.05 15.79 -2.51
N LYS A 316 -6.92 16.80 -2.38
CA LYS A 316 -8.39 16.61 -2.48
C LYS A 316 -8.80 16.15 -3.87
N ILE A 317 -8.32 16.82 -4.91
CA ILE A 317 -8.63 16.50 -6.30
C ILE A 317 -8.07 15.11 -6.66
N TYR A 318 -6.88 14.79 -6.17
CA TYR A 318 -6.29 13.46 -6.33
C TYR A 318 -7.17 12.37 -5.72
N VAL A 319 -7.62 12.54 -4.48
CA VAL A 319 -8.49 11.56 -3.80
C VAL A 319 -9.83 11.39 -4.55
N GLU A 320 -10.37 12.47 -5.12
CA GLU A 320 -11.56 12.40 -5.99
C GLU A 320 -11.28 11.55 -7.24
N GLY A 321 -10.19 11.82 -7.95
CA GLY A 321 -9.77 11.07 -9.14
C GLY A 321 -9.51 9.60 -8.83
N PHE A 322 -8.85 9.31 -7.70
CA PHE A 322 -8.57 7.96 -7.22
C PHE A 322 -9.86 7.19 -6.95
N SER A 323 -10.79 7.80 -6.20
CA SER A 323 -12.10 7.22 -5.88
C SER A 323 -12.90 6.95 -7.15
N SER A 324 -12.91 7.91 -8.09
CA SER A 324 -13.56 7.75 -9.39
C SER A 324 -12.95 6.59 -10.17
N SER A 325 -11.62 6.45 -10.18
CA SER A 325 -10.98 5.37 -10.92
C SER A 325 -11.30 4.00 -10.35
N ILE A 326 -11.28 3.85 -9.02
CA ILE A 326 -11.62 2.58 -8.36
C ILE A 326 -13.06 2.19 -8.66
N LYS A 327 -13.98 3.17 -8.67
CA LYS A 327 -15.40 2.94 -8.95
C LYS A 327 -15.67 2.49 -10.39
N HIS A 328 -15.00 3.09 -11.38
CA HIS A 328 -15.37 2.91 -12.79
C HIS A 328 -14.47 1.94 -13.57
N HIS A 329 -13.20 1.76 -13.18
CA HIS A 329 -12.26 1.08 -14.07
C HIS A 329 -11.85 -0.33 -13.66
N GLN A 330 -12.07 -0.83 -12.43
CA GLN A 330 -11.69 -2.19 -11.99
C GLN A 330 -10.26 -2.66 -12.38
N LYS A 331 -9.33 -1.71 -12.62
CA LYS A 331 -7.97 -1.94 -13.14
C LYS A 331 -6.87 -1.96 -12.05
N GLY A 332 -7.27 -1.99 -10.77
CA GLY A 332 -6.37 -2.06 -9.61
C GLY A 332 -5.73 -0.72 -9.20
N ASP A 333 -5.01 -0.74 -8.07
CA ASP A 333 -4.54 0.48 -7.40
C ASP A 333 -3.48 1.25 -8.20
N CYS A 334 -2.58 0.56 -8.92
CA CYS A 334 -1.55 1.22 -9.72
C CYS A 334 -2.15 2.07 -10.85
N TYR A 335 -3.18 1.55 -11.50
CA TYR A 335 -3.94 2.30 -12.49
C TYR A 335 -4.65 3.49 -11.85
N ALA A 336 -5.30 3.28 -10.70
CA ALA A 336 -6.01 4.34 -10.00
C ALA A 336 -5.10 5.48 -9.54
N HIS A 337 -3.87 5.17 -9.10
CA HIS A 337 -2.87 6.19 -8.75
C HIS A 337 -2.41 7.01 -9.96
N ASN A 338 -2.14 6.36 -11.11
CA ASN A 338 -1.75 7.05 -12.33
C ASN A 338 -2.89 7.91 -12.89
N TYR A 339 -4.11 7.38 -12.86
CA TYR A 339 -5.32 8.10 -13.23
C TYR A 339 -5.51 9.34 -12.34
N ALA A 340 -5.43 9.16 -11.02
CA ALA A 340 -5.63 10.24 -10.06
C ALA A 340 -4.61 11.37 -10.20
N GLU A 341 -3.34 11.04 -10.47
CA GLU A 341 -2.29 12.03 -10.67
C GLU A 341 -2.54 12.85 -11.95
N ALA A 342 -2.80 12.17 -13.07
CA ALA A 342 -3.10 12.81 -14.34
C ALA A 342 -4.39 13.65 -14.30
N TYR A 343 -5.42 13.15 -13.62
CA TYR A 343 -6.67 13.87 -13.39
C TYR A 343 -6.44 15.14 -12.58
N ALA A 344 -5.71 15.05 -11.46
CA ALA A 344 -5.44 16.20 -10.61
C ALA A 344 -4.59 17.27 -11.32
N ASP A 345 -3.57 16.86 -12.08
CA ASP A 345 -2.75 17.77 -12.88
C ASP A 345 -3.59 18.56 -13.90
N CYS A 346 -4.54 17.88 -14.58
CA CYS A 346 -5.43 18.53 -15.55
C CYS A 346 -6.34 19.56 -14.89
N ILE A 347 -7.00 19.18 -13.79
CA ILE A 347 -7.94 20.07 -13.09
C ILE A 347 -7.21 21.31 -12.56
N ILE A 348 -6.01 21.14 -12.01
CA ILE A 348 -5.21 22.26 -11.49
C ILE A 348 -4.67 23.16 -12.60
N SER A 349 -4.42 22.59 -13.78
CA SER A 349 -4.08 23.34 -14.99
C SER A 349 -5.29 24.05 -15.63
N GLY A 350 -6.47 23.99 -15.00
CA GLY A 350 -7.68 24.67 -15.45
C GLY A 350 -8.45 23.93 -16.54
N LYS A 351 -8.15 22.65 -16.80
CA LYS A 351 -8.89 21.84 -17.77
C LYS A 351 -10.25 21.42 -17.20
N HIS A 352 -11.25 21.31 -18.08
CA HIS A 352 -12.58 20.88 -17.69
C HIS A 352 -12.60 19.41 -17.24
N LYS A 353 -13.59 19.04 -16.41
CA LYS A 353 -13.66 17.70 -15.80
C LYS A 353 -13.68 16.55 -16.81
N CYS A 354 -14.45 16.68 -17.90
CA CYS A 354 -14.49 15.65 -18.95
C CYS A 354 -13.14 15.50 -19.66
N TYR A 355 -12.45 16.61 -19.94
CA TYR A 355 -11.09 16.59 -20.48
C TYR A 355 -10.14 15.85 -19.54
N ALA A 356 -10.17 16.21 -18.25
CA ALA A 356 -9.32 15.58 -17.24
C ALA A 356 -9.57 14.06 -17.11
N GLN A 357 -10.83 13.62 -17.25
CA GLN A 357 -11.19 12.19 -17.20
C GLN A 357 -10.64 11.43 -18.42
N ASN A 358 -10.90 11.93 -19.64
CA ASN A 358 -10.42 11.29 -20.88
C ASN A 358 -8.89 11.26 -20.92
N TYR A 359 -8.25 12.38 -20.57
CA TYR A 359 -6.80 12.46 -20.48
C TYR A 359 -6.24 11.45 -19.46
N ALA A 360 -6.83 11.39 -18.26
CA ALA A 360 -6.37 10.49 -17.20
C ALA A 360 -6.54 9.01 -17.56
N GLU A 361 -7.62 8.65 -18.26
CA GLU A 361 -7.85 7.30 -18.76
C GLU A 361 -6.79 6.90 -19.79
N ILE A 362 -6.61 7.70 -20.85
CA ILE A 362 -5.62 7.43 -21.89
C ILE A 362 -4.20 7.38 -21.30
N PHE A 363 -3.88 8.30 -20.39
CA PHE A 363 -2.61 8.31 -19.70
C PHE A 363 -2.39 7.03 -18.89
N ALA A 364 -3.34 6.67 -18.01
CA ALA A 364 -3.21 5.51 -17.15
C ALA A 364 -3.16 4.18 -17.93
N GLU A 365 -3.91 4.05 -19.02
CA GLU A 365 -3.86 2.90 -19.93
C GLU A 365 -2.51 2.79 -20.65
N THR A 366 -1.98 3.93 -21.11
CA THR A 366 -0.70 3.97 -21.80
C THR A 366 0.44 3.57 -20.87
N ILE A 367 0.42 4.04 -19.61
CA ILE A 367 1.36 3.59 -18.57
C ILE A 367 1.18 2.10 -18.27
N ALA A 368 -0.06 1.62 -18.13
CA ALA A 368 -0.34 0.21 -17.87
C ALA A 368 0.16 -0.72 -19.00
N SER A 369 0.20 -0.22 -20.25
CA SER A 369 0.79 -0.92 -21.40
C SER A 369 2.33 -0.95 -21.41
N GLY A 370 2.99 -0.37 -20.40
CA GLY A 370 4.43 -0.37 -20.22
C GLY A 370 5.17 0.75 -20.96
N LYS A 371 4.47 1.82 -21.36
CA LYS A 371 5.10 2.99 -21.99
C LYS A 371 5.65 3.97 -20.94
N ASP A 372 6.65 4.74 -21.36
CA ASP A 372 7.25 5.79 -20.53
C ASP A 372 6.27 6.94 -20.23
N VAL A 373 6.49 7.61 -19.10
CA VAL A 373 5.66 8.72 -18.60
C VAL A 373 5.57 9.89 -19.58
N ASN A 374 6.67 10.24 -20.27
CA ASN A 374 6.64 11.35 -21.23
C ASN A 374 5.88 10.97 -22.51
N TYR A 375 6.03 9.71 -22.94
CA TYR A 375 5.23 9.20 -24.05
C TYR A 375 3.74 9.19 -23.71
N ALA A 376 3.38 8.68 -22.53
CA ALA A 376 2.00 8.64 -22.08
C ALA A 376 1.39 10.04 -21.96
N ARG A 377 2.14 11.03 -21.46
CA ARG A 377 1.72 12.44 -21.38
C ARG A 377 1.42 13.02 -22.76
N ASN A 378 2.40 12.95 -23.67
CA ASN A 378 2.25 13.50 -25.02
C ASN A 378 1.13 12.80 -25.79
N TYR A 379 1.00 11.48 -25.62
CA TYR A 379 -0.03 10.69 -26.30
C TYR A 379 -1.44 10.99 -25.75
N ALA A 380 -1.59 11.09 -24.43
CA ALA A 380 -2.85 11.46 -23.80
C ALA A 380 -3.26 12.89 -24.17
N GLU A 381 -2.32 13.85 -24.19
CA GLU A 381 -2.59 15.23 -24.59
C GLU A 381 -3.07 15.31 -26.04
N ALA A 382 -2.30 14.76 -26.99
CA ALA A 382 -2.66 14.77 -28.40
C ALA A 382 -3.99 14.06 -28.69
N SER A 383 -4.24 12.93 -28.02
CA SER A 383 -5.47 12.16 -28.21
C SER A 383 -6.69 12.85 -27.60
N THR A 384 -6.53 13.48 -26.44
CA THR A 384 -7.63 14.19 -25.78
C THR A 384 -7.93 15.50 -26.50
N ASP A 385 -6.91 16.27 -26.89
CA ASP A 385 -7.10 17.49 -27.67
C ASP A 385 -7.85 17.21 -28.98
N PHE A 386 -7.52 16.12 -29.68
CA PHE A 386 -8.24 15.68 -30.88
C PHE A 386 -9.74 15.47 -30.61
N MET A 387 -10.10 14.75 -29.54
CA MET A 387 -11.50 14.51 -29.16
C MET A 387 -12.28 15.81 -28.92
N PHE A 388 -11.67 16.79 -28.25
CA PHE A 388 -12.35 18.05 -27.93
C PHE A 388 -12.30 19.08 -29.07
N THR A 389 -11.38 18.95 -30.04
CA THR A 389 -11.42 19.75 -31.28
C THR A 389 -12.52 19.28 -32.24
N GLU A 390 -12.81 17.97 -32.33
CA GLU A 390 -13.91 17.46 -33.17
C GLU A 390 -15.30 17.75 -32.55
N GLU A 391 -15.42 17.79 -31.22
CA GLU A 391 -16.65 18.20 -30.54
C GLU A 391 -17.00 19.68 -30.78
N GLU A 392 -16.01 20.60 -30.84
CA GLU A 392 -16.27 22.01 -31.18
C GLU A 392 -16.70 22.18 -32.64
N GLU A 393 -16.13 21.44 -33.59
CA GLU A 393 -16.53 21.50 -35.01
C GLU A 393 -17.92 20.90 -35.25
N THR A 394 -18.29 19.82 -34.56
CA THR A 394 -19.62 19.21 -34.67
C THR A 394 -20.71 20.04 -33.98
N THR A 395 -20.40 20.69 -32.86
CA THR A 395 -21.34 21.60 -32.17
C THR A 395 -21.50 22.91 -32.95
N SER A 396 -20.42 23.43 -33.55
CA SER A 396 -20.46 24.60 -34.46
C SER A 396 -21.22 24.29 -35.75
N GLY A 397 -21.02 23.10 -36.33
CA GLY A 397 -21.77 22.61 -37.50
C GLY A 397 -23.27 22.49 -37.24
N HIS A 398 -23.66 21.97 -36.07
CA HIS A 398 -25.08 21.92 -35.65
C HIS A 398 -25.67 23.31 -35.42
N ILE A 399 -24.91 24.26 -34.87
CA ILE A 399 -25.34 25.65 -34.70
C ILE A 399 -25.50 26.34 -36.07
N PHE A 400 -24.63 26.06 -37.05
CA PHE A 400 -24.74 26.62 -38.40
C PHE A 400 -25.91 26.01 -39.20
N GLU A 401 -26.17 24.70 -39.06
CA GLU A 401 -27.36 24.06 -39.66
C GLU A 401 -28.66 24.54 -39.00
N GLN A 402 -28.70 24.76 -37.69
CA GLN A 402 -29.87 25.34 -37.02
C GLN A 402 -30.10 26.82 -37.37
N MET A 403 -29.03 27.59 -37.64
CA MET A 403 -29.17 28.94 -38.19
C MET A 403 -29.62 28.93 -39.65
N SER A 404 -29.23 27.94 -40.45
CA SER A 404 -29.65 27.78 -41.85
C SER A 404 -31.13 27.35 -41.98
N ALA A 405 -31.63 26.54 -41.03
CA ALA A 405 -33.02 26.11 -40.99
C ALA A 405 -34.01 27.20 -40.51
N ASN A 406 -33.52 28.29 -39.92
CA ASN A 406 -34.32 29.40 -39.40
C ASN A 406 -34.44 30.61 -40.37
N VAL A 407 -33.89 30.53 -41.59
CA VAL A 407 -33.92 31.64 -42.57
C VAL A 407 -35.08 31.55 -43.58
N ASP A 408 -35.87 30.49 -43.59
CA ASP A 408 -37.09 30.43 -44.39
C ASP A 408 -38.33 30.45 -43.50
N TYR A 409 -38.82 31.66 -43.16
CA TYR A 409 -40.24 32.05 -43.14
C TYR A 409 -40.42 33.41 -42.43
N THR A 410 -40.11 34.51 -43.11
CA THR A 410 -40.92 35.73 -43.01
C THR A 410 -40.96 36.41 -44.38
N GLY A 411 -41.84 35.88 -45.23
CA GLY A 411 -42.44 36.67 -46.30
C GLY A 411 -43.10 37.90 -45.69
N GLY A 412 -42.67 39.07 -46.15
CA GLY A 412 -43.20 40.36 -45.74
C GLY A 412 -42.91 41.41 -46.81
N SER A 413 -43.58 41.25 -47.94
CA SER A 413 -43.65 42.22 -49.03
C SER A 413 -44.11 43.58 -48.50
N ILE A 414 -43.32 44.63 -48.71
CA ILE A 414 -43.83 46.00 -48.82
C ILE A 414 -43.11 46.67 -50.00
N PHE A 415 -43.89 46.90 -51.05
CA PHE A 415 -43.63 47.80 -52.16
C PHE A 415 -43.11 49.16 -51.67
N ASN A 416 -42.12 49.72 -52.34
CA ASN A 416 -42.38 50.92 -53.14
C ASN A 416 -41.26 51.18 -54.14
N ASP A 417 -41.72 51.43 -55.36
CA ASP A 417 -41.01 52.04 -56.47
C ASP A 417 -40.40 53.41 -56.09
N ASP A 418 -39.61 53.93 -57.03
CA ASP A 418 -39.13 55.30 -57.18
C ASP A 418 -37.75 55.61 -56.58
N VAL A 419 -36.82 56.31 -57.24
CA VAL A 419 -36.72 56.93 -58.57
C VAL A 419 -35.25 57.40 -58.69
N GLU A 420 -34.73 57.33 -59.91
CA GLU A 420 -33.63 58.12 -60.52
C GLU A 420 -32.16 58.08 -60.04
N GLU A 421 -31.34 57.87 -61.09
CA GLU A 421 -29.94 58.27 -61.40
C GLU A 421 -28.75 57.81 -60.53
#